data_AF-A0A7X6Y280-F1
#
_entry.id   AF-A0A7X6Y280-F1
#
_cell.length_a   1.000
_cell.length_b   1.000
_cell.length_c   1.000
_cell.angle_alpha   90.00
_cell.angle_beta   90.00
_cell.angle_gamma   90.00
#
_symmetry.space_group_name_H-M   'P 1'
#
loop_
_entity.id
_entity.type
_entity.pdbx_description
1 polymer ?
#
loop_
_entity_poly.entity_id
_entity_poly.type
_entity_poly.pdbx_seq_one_letter_code
_entity_poly.pdbx_strand_id
1 'polypeptide(L)'
;MAALRTYDVIKALDVLKYILGIDEHDINFYLSGRHGVYGQFAAVLDKRVKNIEVENGIGSYGEWVRSRYYDTHDIMSIVLPGMLKYFDLPDLQKWFRGEQK
;
A
#
# COMPACT_ATOMS: atom_id res chain seq x y z
N MET A 1 -10.20 -7.78 3.29
CA MET A 1 -9.03 -8.26 4.08
C MET A 1 -7.88 -7.27 4.13
N ALA A 2 -7.92 -6.19 3.33
CA ALA A 2 -6.84 -5.22 3.18
C ALA A 2 -6.23 -4.72 4.49
N ALA A 3 -7.04 -4.32 5.49
CA ALA A 3 -6.51 -3.83 6.77
C ALA A 3 -5.65 -4.88 7.50
N LEU A 4 -6.10 -6.15 7.52
CA LEU A 4 -5.35 -7.24 8.14
C LEU A 4 -4.04 -7.48 7.39
N ARG A 5 -4.07 -7.48 6.05
CA ARG A 5 -2.85 -7.65 5.24
C ARG A 5 -1.87 -6.48 5.37
N THR A 6 -2.36 -5.26 5.50
CA THR A 6 -1.53 -4.10 5.82
C THR A 6 -0.87 -4.25 7.19
N TYR A 7 -1.62 -4.75 8.19
CA TYR A 7 -1.05 -5.03 9.51
C TYR A 7 0.01 -6.13 9.45
N ASP A 8 -0.21 -7.20 8.67
CA ASP A 8 0.80 -8.25 8.44
C ASP A 8 2.10 -7.65 7.90
N VAL A 9 2.03 -6.74 6.92
CA VAL A 9 3.21 -6.04 6.36
C VAL A 9 3.93 -5.21 7.43
N ILE A 10 3.20 -4.43 8.22
CA ILE A 10 3.78 -3.63 9.31
C ILE A 10 4.46 -4.54 10.34
N LYS A 11 3.86 -5.70 10.65
CA LYS A 11 4.48 -6.68 11.55
C LYS A 11 5.68 -7.39 10.98
N ALA A 12 5.75 -7.59 9.66
CA ALA A 12 6.96 -8.08 9.02
C ALA A 12 8.13 -7.09 9.22
N LEU A 13 7.88 -5.78 9.20
CA LEU A 13 8.92 -4.78 9.49
C LEU A 13 9.46 -4.88 10.92
N ASP A 14 8.60 -5.21 11.89
CA ASP A 14 9.00 -5.40 13.29
C ASP A 14 9.97 -6.57 13.47
N VAL A 15 10.02 -7.52 12.53
CA VAL A 15 10.93 -8.67 12.58
C VAL A 15 12.33 -8.31 12.08
N LEU A 16 12.47 -7.28 11.23
CA LEU A 16 13.75 -6.93 10.60
C LEU A 16 14.86 -6.65 11.61
N LYS A 17 14.54 -6.07 12.77
CA LYS A 17 15.49 -5.81 13.87
C LYS A 17 16.15 -7.05 14.48
N TYR A 18 15.60 -8.22 14.23
CA TYR A 18 16.14 -9.48 14.73
C TYR A 18 16.97 -10.24 13.68
N ILE A 19 17.06 -9.71 12.45
CA ILE A 19 17.79 -10.36 11.36
C ILE A 19 19.18 -9.75 11.27
N LEU A 20 20.20 -10.57 11.52
CA LEU A 20 21.60 -10.16 11.46
C LEU A 20 21.95 -9.69 10.04
N GLY A 21 22.58 -8.52 9.94
CA GLY A 21 23.06 -7.96 8.68
C GLY A 21 22.02 -7.16 7.88
N ILE A 22 20.83 -6.91 8.43
CA ILE A 22 19.84 -6.00 7.85
C ILE A 22 19.90 -4.64 8.56
N ASP A 23 19.84 -3.57 7.78
CA ASP A 23 19.59 -2.22 8.31
C ASP A 23 18.09 -1.92 8.33
N GLU A 24 17.54 -1.79 9.53
CA GLU A 24 16.12 -1.46 9.76
C GLU A 24 15.77 0.02 9.47
N HIS A 25 16.76 0.87 9.18
CA HIS A 25 16.57 2.29 8.93
C HIS A 25 16.46 2.66 7.45
N ASP A 26 16.82 1.75 6.54
CA ASP A 26 16.75 1.93 5.08
C ASP A 26 15.86 0.86 4.41
N ILE A 27 14.55 0.98 4.67
CA ILE A 27 13.56 0.03 4.16
C ILE A 27 12.90 0.57 2.89
N ASN A 28 12.99 -0.20 1.82
CA ASN A 28 12.44 0.12 0.50
C ASN A 28 11.43 -0.95 0.08
N PHE A 29 10.25 -0.53 -0.37
CA PHE A 29 9.19 -1.45 -0.79
C PHE A 29 9.17 -1.62 -2.30
N TYR A 30 9.22 -2.86 -2.75
CA TYR A 30 8.87 -3.26 -4.11
C TYR A 30 7.50 -3.93 -4.09
N LEU A 31 6.53 -3.32 -4.77
CA LEU A 31 5.11 -3.69 -4.70
C LEU A 31 4.65 -4.06 -6.09
N SER A 32 4.25 -5.32 -6.28
CA SER A 32 3.82 -5.82 -7.59
C SER A 32 2.36 -6.23 -7.60
N GLY A 33 1.67 -5.85 -8.67
CA GLY A 33 0.28 -6.24 -8.91
C GLY A 33 -0.74 -5.56 -7.98
N ARG A 34 -1.97 -6.07 -8.00
CA ARG A 34 -3.10 -5.51 -7.24
C ARG A 34 -2.90 -5.55 -5.74
N HIS A 35 -2.26 -6.59 -5.22
CA HIS A 35 -2.01 -6.75 -3.78
C HIS A 35 -0.92 -5.80 -3.25
N GLY A 36 -0.17 -5.13 -4.13
CA GLY A 36 0.77 -4.07 -3.76
C GLY A 36 0.13 -2.93 -2.95
N VAL A 37 -1.19 -2.78 -2.99
CA VAL A 37 -1.92 -1.80 -2.18
C VAL A 37 -1.71 -1.98 -0.67
N TYR A 38 -1.45 -3.20 -0.19
CA TYR A 38 -1.18 -3.44 1.24
C TYR A 38 0.10 -2.75 1.68
N GLY A 39 1.14 -2.81 0.84
CA GLY A 39 2.40 -2.12 1.05
C GLY A 39 2.27 -0.61 0.92
N GLN A 40 1.44 -0.12 -0.01
CA GLN A 40 1.15 1.31 -0.11
C GLN A 40 0.46 1.85 1.16
N PHE A 41 -0.52 1.12 1.70
CA PHE A 41 -1.15 1.49 2.97
C PHE A 41 -0.13 1.45 4.12
N ALA A 42 0.71 0.40 4.20
CA ALA A 42 1.72 0.27 5.24
C ALA A 42 2.76 1.39 5.18
N ALA A 43 3.21 1.78 3.98
CA ALA A 43 4.21 2.83 3.78
C ALA A 43 3.74 4.20 4.29
N VAL A 44 2.45 4.52 4.17
CA VAL A 44 1.90 5.77 4.74
C VAL A 44 1.80 5.69 6.27
N LEU A 45 1.52 4.51 6.82
CA LEU A 45 1.34 4.32 8.27
C LEU A 45 2.68 4.18 9.02
N ASP A 46 3.71 3.67 8.36
CA ASP A 46 5.00 3.33 8.98
C ASP A 46 6.16 4.13 8.38
N LYS A 47 6.70 5.06 9.18
CA LYS A 47 7.74 6.01 8.77
C LYS A 47 9.12 5.37 8.51
N ARG A 48 9.27 4.07 8.81
CA ARG A 48 10.51 3.33 8.50
C ARG A 48 10.68 3.12 7.00
N VAL A 49 9.59 3.05 6.23
CA VAL A 49 9.62 2.92 4.77
C VAL A 49 10.08 4.24 4.14
N LYS A 50 11.15 4.19 3.34
CA LYS A 50 11.78 5.36 2.71
C LYS A 50 11.39 5.54 1.26
N ASN A 51 11.31 4.44 0.52
CA ASN A 51 10.89 4.47 -0.87
C ASN A 51 9.88 3.36 -1.16
N ILE A 52 9.03 3.63 -2.15
CA ILE A 52 8.09 2.66 -2.69
C ILE A 52 8.23 2.64 -4.22
N GLU A 53 8.33 1.44 -4.77
CA GLU A 53 8.24 1.18 -6.20
C GLU A 53 7.00 0.31 -6.43
N VAL A 54 6.12 0.75 -7.33
CA VAL A 54 4.88 0.05 -7.63
C VAL A 54 4.89 -0.36 -9.09
N GLU A 55 4.90 -1.67 -9.32
CA GLU A 55 4.89 -2.28 -10.63
C GLU A 55 3.53 -2.95 -10.88
N ASN A 56 2.89 -2.67 -12.02
CA ASN A 56 1.61 -3.28 -12.40
C ASN A 56 0.50 -3.15 -11.33
N GLY A 57 0.58 -2.11 -10.49
CA GLY A 57 -0.36 -1.83 -9.41
C GLY A 57 -1.65 -1.16 -9.88
N ILE A 58 -2.60 -1.00 -8.95
CA ILE A 58 -3.78 -0.17 -9.18
C ILE A 58 -3.34 1.30 -9.10
N GLY A 59 -3.68 2.10 -10.11
CA GLY A 59 -3.40 3.54 -10.12
C GLY A 59 -4.39 4.34 -9.27
N SER A 60 -5.68 4.12 -9.47
CA SER A 60 -6.78 4.74 -8.72
C SER A 60 -7.94 3.76 -8.59
N TYR A 61 -8.47 3.61 -7.37
CA TYR A 61 -9.71 2.88 -7.14
C TYR A 61 -10.88 3.58 -7.82
N GLY A 62 -10.94 4.91 -7.78
CA GLY A 62 -12.01 5.68 -8.40
C GLY A 62 -12.08 5.51 -9.92
N GLU A 63 -10.95 5.46 -10.61
CA GLU A 63 -10.91 5.17 -12.05
C GLU A 63 -11.24 3.71 -12.31
N TRP A 64 -10.67 2.80 -11.51
CA TRP A 64 -10.87 1.36 -11.69
C TRP A 64 -12.33 0.94 -11.57
N VAL A 65 -13.07 1.41 -10.55
CA VAL A 65 -14.50 1.07 -10.38
C VAL A 65 -15.41 1.71 -11.44
N ARG A 66 -14.93 2.75 -12.16
CA ARG A 66 -15.66 3.37 -13.27
C ARG A 66 -15.37 2.71 -14.62
N SER A 67 -14.36 1.84 -14.71
CA SER A 67 -14.05 1.12 -15.93
C SER A 67 -15.20 0.19 -16.32
N ARG A 68 -15.57 0.18 -17.61
CA ARG A 68 -16.69 -0.64 -18.12
C ARG A 68 -16.48 -2.16 -17.90
N TYR A 69 -15.23 -2.60 -17.85
CA TYR A 69 -14.84 -4.01 -17.72
C TYR A 69 -13.89 -4.21 -16.53
N TYR A 70 -14.19 -3.60 -15.39
CA TYR A 70 -13.36 -3.80 -14.22
C TYR A 70 -13.43 -5.26 -13.76
N ASP A 71 -12.27 -5.92 -13.72
CA ASP A 71 -12.19 -7.31 -13.30
C ASP A 71 -12.55 -7.43 -11.82
N THR A 72 -13.59 -8.23 -11.55
CA THR A 72 -14.13 -8.44 -10.21
C THR A 72 -13.47 -9.56 -9.41
N HIS A 73 -12.45 -10.20 -9.97
CA HIS A 73 -11.72 -11.24 -9.28
C HIS A 73 -10.97 -10.68 -8.06
N ASP A 74 -11.24 -11.28 -6.90
CA ASP A 74 -10.57 -10.99 -5.60
C ASP A 74 -10.63 -9.51 -5.13
N ILE A 75 -11.62 -8.72 -5.59
CA ILE A 75 -11.72 -7.28 -5.20
C ILE A 75 -11.79 -7.08 -3.68
N MET A 76 -12.50 -7.97 -2.98
CA MET A 76 -12.75 -7.83 -1.54
C MET A 76 -11.47 -8.04 -0.70
N SER A 77 -10.41 -8.61 -1.28
CA SER A 77 -9.13 -8.73 -0.59
C SER A 77 -8.45 -7.36 -0.51
N ILE A 78 -8.49 -6.58 -1.60
CA ILE A 78 -7.78 -5.31 -1.78
C ILE A 78 -8.56 -4.06 -1.39
N VAL A 79 -9.89 -4.11 -1.33
CA VAL A 79 -10.73 -2.95 -0.98
C VAL A 79 -10.90 -2.76 0.52
N LEU A 80 -10.79 -1.50 0.96
CA LEU A 80 -11.26 -1.04 2.26
C LEU A 80 -12.67 -0.43 2.13
N PRO A 81 -13.69 -1.00 2.79
CA PRO A 81 -15.05 -0.48 2.69
C PRO A 81 -15.13 1.01 3.03
N GLY A 82 -15.68 1.79 2.10
CA GLY A 82 -15.87 3.24 2.28
C GLY A 82 -14.63 4.10 2.04
N MET A 83 -13.47 3.54 1.66
CA MET A 83 -12.22 4.31 1.52
C MET A 83 -12.32 5.50 0.57
N LEU A 84 -13.04 5.38 -0.55
CA LEU A 84 -13.21 6.44 -1.54
C LEU A 84 -13.96 7.68 -1.02
N LYS A 85 -14.59 7.60 0.16
CA LYS A 85 -15.14 8.76 0.84
C LYS A 85 -14.06 9.62 1.52
N TYR A 86 -12.88 9.06 1.73
CA TYR A 86 -11.79 9.65 2.49
C TYR A 86 -10.54 9.87 1.63
N PHE A 87 -10.17 8.90 0.79
CA PHE A 87 -8.96 8.95 -0.04
C PHE A 87 -9.01 7.96 -1.22
N ASP A 88 -8.14 8.19 -2.19
CA ASP A 88 -7.76 7.25 -3.25
C ASP A 88 -6.23 6.99 -3.24
N LEU A 89 -5.73 6.04 -4.03
CA LEU A 89 -4.30 5.69 -4.09
C LEU A 89 -3.38 6.88 -4.46
N PRO A 90 -3.76 7.80 -5.38
CA PRO A 90 -2.94 8.99 -5.63
C PRO A 90 -2.79 9.90 -4.40
N ASP A 91 -3.75 9.90 -3.47
CA ASP A 91 -3.63 10.68 -2.23
C ASP A 91 -2.60 10.05 -1.29
N LEU A 92 -2.53 8.72 -1.22
CA LEU A 92 -1.50 8.02 -0.44
C LEU A 92 -0.10 8.35 -0.93
N GLN A 93 0.09 8.40 -2.25
CA GLN A 93 1.38 8.74 -2.87
C GLN A 93 1.83 10.16 -2.46
N LYS A 94 0.89 11.12 -2.42
CA LYS A 94 1.17 12.49 -1.95
C LYS A 94 1.53 12.50 -0.47
N TRP A 95 0.76 11.82 0.36
CA TRP A 95 1.02 11.74 1.80
C TRP A 95 2.37 11.09 2.12
N PHE A 96 2.75 10.05 1.37
CA PHE A 96 4.05 9.40 1.51
C PHE A 96 5.21 10.36 1.19
N ARG A 97 5.06 11.21 0.16
CA ARG A 97 6.05 12.23 -0.22
C ARG A 97 6.08 13.44 0.71
N GLY A 98 5.20 13.51 1.72
CA GLY A 98 5.08 14.66 2.61
C GLY A 98 4.39 15.87 1.95
N GLU A 99 3.73 15.67 0.82
CA GLU A 99 2.93 16.69 0.15
C GLU A 99 1.54 16.70 0.79
N GLN A 100 1.29 17.61 1.75
CA GLN A 100 -0.06 17.89 2.25
C GLN A 100 -0.54 19.29 1.85
N LYS A 101 -1.84 19.35 1.56
CA LYS A 101 -2.63 20.56 1.24
C LYS A 101 -2.49 21.65 2.28
#